data_AF-A0A6B3D3I3-F1
#
_entry.id   AF-A0A6B3D3I3-F1
#
_cell.length_a   1.000
_cell.length_b   1.000
_cell.length_c   1.000
_cell.angle_alpha   90.00
_cell.angle_beta   90.00
_cell.angle_gamma   90.00
#
_symmetry.space_group_name_H-M   'P 1'
#
loop_
_entity.id
_entity.type
_entity.pdbx_description
1 polymer ?
#
loop_
_entity_poly.entity_id
_entity_poly.type
_entity_poly.pdbx_seq_one_letter_code
_entity_poly.pdbx_strand_id
1 'polypeptide(L)'
;SAFAAGVYLQDGGNPVVAVVLAVLMGVGFGLLNGLLVSLGQVPALVVTLGTLYIIRGIDSIWVGSRQITAADLPGGFVDFGSGGISAVPWLALIALAVLVATAYYLKQFGSGRELYALGSNPEAARLAGIPVRKRILA
;
A
#
# COMPACT_ATOMS: atom_id res chain seq x y z
N SER A 1 7.97 0.36 5.72
CA SER A 1 8.95 -0.74 5.60
C SER A 1 8.71 -1.74 6.71
N ALA A 2 8.86 -3.04 6.44
CA ALA A 2 8.67 -4.09 7.45
C ALA A 2 9.73 -4.00 8.56
N PHE A 3 10.97 -3.64 8.19
CA PHE A 3 12.06 -3.48 9.14
C PHE A 3 11.82 -2.35 10.16
N ALA A 4 11.38 -1.17 9.72
CA ALA A 4 11.07 -0.06 10.63
C ALA A 4 9.97 -0.40 11.64
N ALA A 5 8.92 -1.10 11.20
CA ALA A 5 7.87 -1.58 12.09
C ALA A 5 8.41 -2.64 13.08
N GLY A 6 9.30 -3.51 12.63
CA GLY A 6 9.97 -4.50 13.47
C GLY A 6 10.85 -3.86 14.56
N VAL A 7 11.67 -2.86 14.22
CA VAL A 7 12.52 -2.16 15.19
C VAL A 7 11.67 -1.47 16.26
N TYR A 8 10.61 -0.76 15.85
CA TYR A 8 9.71 -0.09 16.78
C TYR A 8 9.00 -1.06 17.73
N LEU A 9 8.62 -2.25 17.24
CA LEU A 9 8.00 -3.28 18.06
C LEU A 9 9.00 -3.97 19.00
N GLN A 10 10.24 -4.14 18.55
CA GLN A 10 11.33 -4.69 19.37
C GLN A 10 11.67 -3.76 20.55
N ASP A 11 11.59 -2.44 20.35
CA ASP A 11 11.80 -1.43 21.39
C ASP A 11 10.62 -1.32 22.38
N GLY A 12 9.64 -2.24 22.33
CA GLY A 12 8.47 -2.25 23.22
C GLY A 12 7.33 -1.33 22.79
N GLY A 13 7.37 -0.83 21.55
CA GLY A 13 6.32 0.02 20.99
C GLY A 13 4.97 -0.70 20.86
N ASN A 14 3.88 0.07 20.95
CA ASN A 14 2.52 -0.49 20.83
C ASN A 14 2.26 -1.01 19.39
N PRO A 15 1.83 -2.28 19.22
CA PRO A 15 1.50 -2.88 17.92
C PRO A 15 0.52 -2.08 17.06
N VAL A 16 -0.48 -1.46 17.69
CA VAL A 16 -1.48 -0.65 16.97
C VAL A 16 -0.83 0.58 16.33
N VAL A 17 0.10 1.21 17.04
CA VAL A 17 0.83 2.37 16.52
C VAL A 17 1.74 1.97 15.36
N ALA A 18 2.38 0.80 15.44
CA ALA A 18 3.19 0.26 14.36
C ALA A 18 2.37 0.04 13.08
N VAL A 19 1.16 -0.51 13.20
CA VAL A 19 0.23 -0.72 12.08
C VAL A 19 -0.20 0.61 11.47
N VAL A 20 -0.59 1.59 12.29
CA VAL A 20 -1.01 2.91 11.80
C VAL A 20 0.12 3.59 11.04
N LEU A 21 1.34 3.59 11.59
CA LEU A 21 2.51 4.16 10.91
C LEU A 21 2.83 3.43 9.60
N ALA A 22 2.70 2.10 9.56
CA ALA A 22 2.90 1.32 8.35
C ALA A 22 1.87 1.66 7.27
N VAL A 23 0.60 1.83 7.63
CA VAL A 23 -0.47 2.26 6.72
C VAL A 23 -0.21 3.67 6.19
N LEU A 24 0.16 4.62 7.08
CA LEU A 24 0.48 5.99 6.68
C LEU A 24 1.67 6.05 5.72
N MET A 25 2.72 5.27 5.96
CA MET A 25 3.83 5.14 5.00
C MET A 25 3.35 4.56 3.67
N GLY A 26 2.52 3.52 3.69
CA GLY A 26 1.96 2.92 2.48
C GLY A 26 1.15 3.92 1.65
N VAL A 27 0.31 4.71 2.29
CA VAL A 27 -0.44 5.81 1.65
C VAL A 27 0.52 6.86 1.10
N GLY A 28 1.53 7.28 1.86
CA GLY A 28 2.52 8.26 1.43
C GLY A 28 3.30 7.81 0.18
N PHE A 29 3.81 6.57 0.17
CA PHE A 29 4.49 6.02 -1.00
C PHE A 29 3.54 5.78 -2.17
N GLY A 30 2.29 5.39 -1.91
CA GLY A 30 1.25 5.26 -2.92
C GLY A 30 0.95 6.60 -3.62
N LEU A 31 0.80 7.67 -2.84
CA LEU A 31 0.62 9.03 -3.34
C LEU A 31 1.85 9.51 -4.11
N LEU A 32 3.06 9.25 -3.61
CA LEU A 32 4.30 9.61 -4.30
C LEU A 32 4.41 8.90 -5.66
N ASN A 33 4.10 7.60 -5.71
CA ASN A 33 4.06 6.86 -6.97
C ASN A 33 2.99 7.40 -7.92
N GLY A 34 1.78 7.66 -7.44
CA GLY A 34 0.70 8.24 -8.24
C GLY A 34 1.06 9.63 -8.78
N LEU A 35 1.70 10.46 -7.96
CA LEU A 35 2.17 11.79 -8.32
C LEU A 35 3.26 11.71 -9.41
N LEU A 36 4.27 10.86 -9.23
CA LEU A 36 5.35 10.66 -10.20
C LEU A 36 4.82 10.17 -11.55
N VAL A 37 3.85 9.25 -11.56
CA VAL A 37 3.20 8.79 -12.80
C VAL A 37 2.44 9.95 -13.46
N SER A 38 1.71 10.75 -12.67
CA SER A 38 0.89 11.86 -13.17
C SER A 38 1.73 13.01 -13.77
N LEU A 39 2.86 13.33 -13.15
CA LEU A 39 3.74 14.44 -13.55
C LEU A 39 4.78 14.01 -14.58
N GLY A 40 5.36 12.82 -14.40
CA GLY A 40 6.42 12.31 -15.26
C GLY A 40 5.93 11.73 -16.59
N GLN A 41 4.63 11.44 -16.72
CA GLN A 41 4.03 10.78 -17.90
C GLN A 41 4.75 9.49 -18.32
N VAL A 42 5.41 8.84 -17.36
CA VAL A 42 6.17 7.59 -17.56
C VAL A 42 5.23 6.42 -17.25
N PRO A 43 5.36 5.25 -17.93
CA PRO A 43 4.56 4.08 -17.61
C PRO A 43 4.64 3.72 -16.11
N ALA A 44 3.48 3.47 -15.49
CA ALA A 44 3.38 3.25 -14.04
C ALA A 44 4.30 2.14 -13.53
N LEU A 45 4.48 1.10 -14.35
CA LEU A 45 5.35 -0.04 -14.04
C LEU A 45 6.80 0.38 -13.81
N VAL A 46 7.32 1.32 -14.60
CA VAL A 46 8.71 1.81 -14.46
C VAL A 46 8.88 2.59 -13.17
N VAL A 47 7.91 3.45 -12.83
CA VAL A 47 7.94 4.24 -11.60
C VAL A 47 7.87 3.34 -10.38
N THR A 48 6.95 2.37 -10.35
CA THR A 48 6.77 1.46 -9.21
C THR A 48 7.94 0.50 -9.04
N LEU A 49 8.53 -0.01 -10.12
CA LEU A 49 9.78 -0.78 -10.05
C LEU A 49 10.93 0.09 -9.53
N GLY A 50 11.08 1.31 -10.04
CA GLY A 50 12.11 2.25 -9.59
C GLY A 50 12.02 2.56 -8.09
N THR A 51 10.83 2.91 -7.60
CA THR A 51 10.62 3.16 -6.17
C THR A 51 10.79 1.90 -5.33
N LEU A 52 10.40 0.72 -5.81
CA LEU A 52 10.68 -0.54 -5.13
C LEU A 52 12.19 -0.75 -4.93
N TYR A 53 13.01 -0.52 -5.96
CA TYR A 53 14.46 -0.67 -5.85
C TYR A 53 15.09 0.37 -4.92
N ILE A 54 14.64 1.63 -4.97
CA ILE A 54 15.12 2.68 -4.08
C ILE A 54 14.80 2.33 -2.62
N ILE A 55 13.54 1.98 -2.33
CA ILE A 55 13.12 1.62 -0.97
C ILE A 55 13.87 0.39 -0.49
N ARG A 56 14.03 -0.65 -1.32
CA ARG A 56 14.81 -1.84 -0.98
C ARG A 56 16.29 -1.53 -0.74
N GLY A 57 16.89 -0.65 -1.52
CA GLY A 57 18.28 -0.22 -1.33
C GLY A 57 18.47 0.50 0.00
N ILE A 58 17.58 1.44 0.32
CA ILE A 58 17.58 2.15 1.62
C ILE A 58 17.39 1.16 2.77
N ASP A 59 16.44 0.24 2.66
CA ASP A 59 16.18 -0.78 3.68
C ASP A 59 17.41 -1.68 3.85
N SER A 60 18.04 -2.12 2.76
CA SER A 60 19.24 -2.96 2.82
C SER A 60 20.43 -2.29 3.49
N ILE A 61 20.63 -0.98 3.27
CA ILE A 61 21.68 -0.21 3.95
C ILE A 61 21.35 -0.06 5.45
N TRP A 62 20.09 0.17 5.77
CA TRP A 62 19.64 0.40 7.15
C TRP A 62 19.65 -0.87 8.00
N VAL A 63 19.21 -1.99 7.42
CA VAL A 63 19.20 -3.33 8.02
C VAL A 63 20.63 -3.76 8.35
N GLY A 64 21.58 -3.57 7.42
CA GLY A 64 22.96 -4.02 7.57
C GLY A 64 23.02 -5.52 7.86
N SER A 65 23.50 -5.90 9.05
CA SER A 65 23.59 -7.29 9.52
C SER A 65 22.50 -7.70 10.51
N ARG A 66 21.55 -6.81 10.82
CA ARG A 66 20.52 -7.06 11.84
C ARG A 66 19.30 -7.72 11.20
N GLN A 67 18.92 -8.89 11.69
CA GLN A 67 17.70 -9.55 11.27
C GLN A 67 16.72 -9.56 12.45
N ILE A 68 15.50 -9.09 12.21
CA ILE A 68 14.42 -9.14 13.19
C ILE A 68 13.66 -10.43 12.92
N THR A 69 13.64 -11.33 13.89
CA THR A 69 12.99 -12.63 13.77
C THR A 69 11.64 -12.60 14.50
N ALA A 70 10.72 -13.50 14.13
CA ALA A 70 9.41 -13.58 14.78
C ALA A 70 9.49 -13.78 16.31
N ALA A 71 10.60 -14.32 16.83
CA ALA A 71 10.86 -14.44 18.27
C ALA A 71 11.10 -13.10 18.98
N ASP A 72 11.49 -12.05 18.25
CA ASP A 72 11.76 -10.71 18.79
C ASP A 72 10.51 -9.84 18.84
N LEU A 73 9.36 -10.33 18.31
CA LEU A 73 8.11 -9.58 18.24
C LEU A 73 7.11 -10.03 19.30
N PRO A 74 6.20 -9.14 19.75
CA PRO A 74 5.12 -9.51 20.66
C PRO A 74 4.27 -10.65 20.09
N GLY A 75 4.01 -11.69 20.89
CA GLY A 75 3.24 -12.88 20.45
C GLY A 75 1.90 -12.54 19.82
N GLY A 76 1.15 -11.59 20.40
CA GLY A 76 -0.12 -11.13 19.83
C GLY A 76 -0.02 -10.46 18.44
N PHE A 77 1.15 -9.92 18.08
CA PHE A 77 1.39 -9.39 16.72
C PHE A 77 1.73 -10.52 15.74
N VAL A 78 2.52 -11.51 16.18
CA VAL A 78 2.85 -12.70 15.38
C VAL A 78 1.58 -13.52 15.12
N ASP A 79 0.77 -13.77 16.14
CA ASP A 79 -0.50 -14.49 16.06
C ASP A 79 -1.52 -13.77 15.17
N PHE A 80 -1.51 -12.44 15.12
CA PHE A 80 -2.34 -11.70 14.17
C PHE A 80 -1.87 -11.86 12.72
N GLY A 81 -0.55 -11.93 12.50
CA GLY A 81 0.05 -12.09 11.18
C GLY A 81 -0.06 -13.50 10.62
N SER A 82 0.03 -14.52 11.48
CA SER A 82 0.00 -15.95 11.09
C SER A 82 -1.31 -16.65 11.41
N GLY A 83 -2.13 -16.09 12.31
CA GLY A 83 -3.39 -16.66 12.75
C GLY A 83 -4.56 -16.38 11.82
N GLY A 84 -5.71 -16.97 12.17
CA GLY A 84 -6.90 -16.93 11.35
C GLY A 84 -8.10 -17.58 12.01
N ILE A 85 -9.24 -17.52 11.33
CA ILE A 85 -10.45 -18.25 11.72
C ILE A 85 -10.42 -19.58 10.95
N SER A 86 -10.18 -20.67 11.68
CA SER A 86 -10.04 -22.01 11.08
C SER A 86 -8.96 -22.03 9.99
N ALA A 87 -9.33 -22.23 8.72
CA ALA A 87 -8.41 -22.27 7.59
C ALA A 87 -8.13 -20.91 6.92
N VAL A 88 -8.80 -19.83 7.34
CA VAL A 88 -8.70 -18.52 6.66
C VAL A 88 -7.86 -17.53 7.48
N PRO A 89 -6.70 -17.09 6.97
CA PRO A 89 -5.85 -16.10 7.66
C PRO A 89 -6.57 -14.78 7.88
N TRP A 90 -6.29 -14.11 8.99
CA TRP A 90 -6.91 -12.81 9.30
C TRP A 90 -6.58 -11.75 8.24
N LEU A 91 -5.35 -11.79 7.70
CA LEU A 91 -4.90 -10.94 6.60
C LEU A 91 -5.75 -11.12 5.32
N ALA A 92 -6.19 -12.35 5.02
CA ALA A 92 -7.04 -12.62 3.87
C ALA A 92 -8.45 -12.03 4.04
N LEU A 93 -9.00 -12.11 5.26
CA LEU A 93 -10.30 -11.49 5.58
C LEU A 93 -10.24 -9.96 5.47
N ILE A 94 -9.17 -9.34 5.97
CA ILE A 94 -8.96 -7.89 5.84
C ILE A 94 -8.84 -7.51 4.35
N ALA A 95 -8.05 -8.25 3.57
CA ALA A 95 -7.91 -8.00 2.14
C ALA A 95 -9.27 -8.11 1.41
N LEU A 96 -10.07 -9.13 1.74
CA LEU A 96 -11.41 -9.29 1.20
C LEU A 96 -12.33 -8.12 1.58
N ALA A 97 -12.31 -7.68 2.84
CA ALA A 97 -13.11 -6.55 3.30
C ALA A 97 -12.74 -5.26 2.54
N VAL A 98 -11.44 -4.98 2.38
CA VAL A 98 -10.96 -3.82 1.61
C VAL A 98 -11.35 -3.93 0.14
N LEU A 99 -11.26 -5.14 -0.44
CA LEU A 99 -11.67 -5.39 -1.83
C LEU A 99 -13.16 -5.12 -2.04
N VAL A 100 -14.02 -5.64 -1.17
CA VAL A 100 -15.47 -5.41 -1.24
C VAL A 100 -15.80 -3.93 -1.06
N ALA A 101 -15.18 -3.26 -0.08
CA ALA A 101 -15.36 -1.83 0.15
C ALA A 101 -14.93 -1.00 -1.06
N THR A 102 -13.79 -1.33 -1.67
CA THR A 102 -13.27 -0.62 -2.85
C THR A 102 -14.14 -0.90 -4.08
N ALA A 103 -14.58 -2.14 -4.30
CA ALA A 103 -15.47 -2.50 -5.40
C ALA A 103 -16.82 -1.77 -5.27
N TYR A 104 -17.36 -1.69 -4.06
CA TYR A 104 -18.57 -0.93 -3.78
C TYR A 104 -18.37 0.56 -4.06
N TYR A 105 -17.25 1.13 -3.62
CA TYR A 105 -16.90 2.52 -3.89
C TYR A 105 -16.80 2.83 -5.39
N LEU A 106 -16.10 1.97 -6.15
CA LEU A 106 -15.94 2.11 -7.60
C LEU A 106 -17.28 2.03 -8.35
N LYS A 107 -18.22 1.23 -7.86
CA LYS A 107 -19.53 1.03 -8.49
C LYS A 107 -20.54 2.15 -8.14
N GLN A 108 -20.57 2.57 -6.88
CA GLN A 108 -21.63 3.44 -6.36
C GLN A 108 -21.31 4.94 -6.54
N PHE A 109 -20.03 5.34 -6.50
CA PHE A 109 -19.64 6.74 -6.52
C PHE A 109 -19.21 7.20 -7.92
N GLY A 110 -19.62 8.42 -8.31
CA GLY A 110 -19.23 9.02 -9.59
C GLY A 110 -17.71 9.15 -9.75
N SER A 111 -17.00 9.53 -8.68
CA SER A 111 -15.53 9.53 -8.62
C SER A 111 -14.93 8.16 -8.89
N GLY A 112 -15.53 7.10 -8.33
CA GLY A 112 -15.11 5.71 -8.50
C GLY A 112 -15.24 5.21 -9.94
N ARG A 113 -16.34 5.54 -10.62
CA ARG A 113 -16.56 5.17 -12.02
C ARG A 113 -15.56 5.84 -12.97
N GLU A 114 -15.24 7.11 -12.71
CA GLU A 114 -14.22 7.83 -13.49
C GLU A 114 -12.82 7.25 -13.27
N LEU A 115 -12.46 6.90 -12.03
CA LEU A 115 -11.20 6.21 -11.70
C LEU A 115 -11.10 4.85 -12.39
N TYR A 116 -12.19 4.08 -12.40
CA TYR A 116 -12.24 2.78 -13.08
C TYR A 116 -12.06 2.91 -14.60
N ALA A 117 -12.74 3.87 -15.23
CA ALA A 117 -12.60 4.13 -16.67
C ALA A 117 -11.17 4.55 -17.05
N LEU A 118 -10.53 5.35 -16.18
CA LEU A 118 -9.14 5.77 -16.35
C LEU A 118 -8.17 4.59 -16.40
N GLY A 119 -8.36 3.61 -15.51
CA GLY A 119 -7.53 2.41 -15.43
C GLY A 119 -7.75 1.44 -16.58
N SER A 120 -8.96 1.37 -17.14
CA SER A 120 -9.27 0.49 -18.27
C SER A 120 -8.71 1.00 -19.60
N ASN A 121 -8.91 2.28 -19.91
CA ASN A 121 -8.35 2.89 -21.11
C ASN A 121 -8.16 4.42 -20.92
N PRO A 122 -6.93 4.88 -20.63
CA PRO A 122 -6.67 6.29 -20.35
C PRO A 122 -6.88 7.21 -21.57
N GLU A 123 -6.70 6.71 -22.80
CA GLU A 123 -6.95 7.49 -24.02
C GLU A 123 -8.45 7.69 -24.25
N ALA A 124 -9.24 6.62 -24.10
CA ALA A 124 -10.70 6.70 -24.20
C ALA A 124 -11.30 7.59 -23.10
N ALA A 125 -10.76 7.55 -21.88
CA ALA A 125 -11.20 8.41 -20.79
C ALA A 125 -10.98 9.90 -21.10
N ARG A 126 -9.88 10.25 -21.77
CA ARG A 126 -9.60 11.63 -22.20
C ARG A 126 -10.58 12.09 -23.29
N LEU A 127 -10.90 11.22 -24.24
CA LEU A 127 -11.90 11.51 -25.29
C LEU A 127 -13.32 11.63 -24.72
N ALA A 128 -13.64 10.92 -23.64
CA ALA A 128 -14.91 11.02 -22.91
C ALA A 128 -15.01 12.28 -22.02
N GLY A 129 -14.02 13.18 -22.04
CA GLY A 129 -14.04 14.44 -21.29
C GLY A 129 -13.75 14.30 -19.80
N ILE A 130 -13.27 13.14 -19.32
CA ILE A 130 -12.90 12.95 -17.92
C ILE A 130 -11.61 13.74 -17.66
N PRO A 131 -11.57 14.65 -16.67
CA PRO A 131 -10.38 15.45 -16.34
C PRO A 131 -9.32 14.59 -15.64
N VAL A 132 -8.63 13.76 -16.43
CA VAL A 132 -7.61 12.76 -16.02
C VAL A 132 -6.61 13.35 -15.03
N ARG A 133 -6.08 14.55 -15.32
CA ARG A 133 -5.02 15.19 -14.52
C ARG A 133 -5.49 15.65 -13.14
N LYS A 134 -6.78 16.01 -13.00
CA LYS A 134 -7.36 16.50 -11.74
C LYS A 134 -7.79 15.34 -10.82
N ARG A 135 -8.16 14.20 -11.40
CA ARG A 135 -8.61 12.98 -10.69
C ARG A 135 -7.49 12.07 -10.20
N ILE A 136 -6.27 12.17 -10.74
CA ILE A 136 -5.11 11.44 -10.21
C ILE A 136 -4.53 12.12 -8.96
N LEU A 137 -4.76 13.43 -8.80
CA LEU A 137 -4.22 14.26 -7.72
C LEU A 137 -5.21 14.52 -6.56
N ALA A 138 -6.51 14.29 -6.77
CA ALA A 138 -7.58 14.54 -5.79
C ALA A 138 -8.20 13.22 -5.32
#